data_AF-A0A2B7UWC1-F1
#
_entry.id   AF-A0A2B7UWC1-F1
#
_cell.length_a   1.000
_cell.length_b   1.000
_cell.length_c   1.000
_cell.angle_alpha   90.00
_cell.angle_beta   90.00
_cell.angle_gamma   90.00
#
_symmetry.space_group_name_H-M   'P 1'
#
loop_
_entity.id
_entity.type
_entity.pdbx_description
1 polymer ?
#
loop_
_entity_poly.entity_id
_entity_poly.type
_entity_poly.pdbx_seq_one_letter_code
_entity_poly.pdbx_strand_id
1 'polypeptide(L)' 'MFVDKASGRHFDRPQFNLSTLSSKQLFLIEETYPKWKNREISGVKFMELLELKKNTFYKIIKEYEGTLN' A
#
# COMPACT_ATOMS: atom_id res chain seq x y z
N MET A 1 -24.63 -20.12 -5.72
CA MET A 1 -24.30 -19.19 -6.83
C MET A 1 -25.37 -18.09 -6.82
N PHE A 2 -25.00 -16.85 -6.54
CA PHE A 2 -25.90 -15.70 -6.68
C PHE A 2 -25.15 -14.59 -7.42
N VAL A 3 -25.72 -14.18 -8.55
CA VAL A 3 -25.26 -13.10 -9.44
C VAL A 3 -26.28 -11.98 -9.32
N ASP A 4 -25.82 -10.76 -9.07
CA ASP A 4 -26.65 -9.56 -9.18
C ASP A 4 -26.28 -8.79 -10.46
N LYS A 5 -27.32 -8.41 -11.23
CA LYS A 5 -27.28 -7.97 -12.63
C LYS A 5 -27.35 -6.45 -12.81
N ALA A 6 -27.05 -5.63 -11.79
CA ALA A 6 -27.17 -4.17 -11.89
C ALA A 6 -25.87 -3.44 -12.30
N SER A 7 -24.73 -4.12 -12.39
CA SER A 7 -23.47 -3.49 -12.81
C SER A 7 -22.57 -4.52 -13.46
N GLY A 8 -22.50 -4.54 -14.79
CA GLY A 8 -21.53 -5.35 -15.56
C GLY A 8 -20.07 -4.92 -15.39
N ARG A 9 -19.68 -4.46 -14.19
CA ARG A 9 -18.30 -4.18 -13.82
C ARG A 9 -17.84 -5.32 -12.92
N HIS A 10 -17.08 -6.23 -13.51
CA HIS A 10 -16.11 -7.02 -12.75
C HIS A 10 -15.18 -5.98 -12.10
N PHE A 11 -15.46 -5.56 -10.87
CA PHE A 11 -14.42 -4.97 -10.03
C PHE A 11 -13.52 -6.13 -9.66
N ASP A 12 -12.67 -6.52 -10.62
CA ASP A 12 -11.47 -7.27 -10.31
C ASP A 12 -10.81 -6.54 -9.13
N ARG A 13 -10.50 -7.31 -8.09
CA ARG A 13 -10.14 -6.82 -6.76
C ARG A 13 -9.23 -5.60 -6.92
N PRO A 14 -9.66 -4.38 -6.54
CA PRO A 14 -8.91 -3.17 -6.82
C PRO A 14 -7.47 -3.40 -6.39
N GLN A 15 -6.59 -3.41 -7.38
CA GLN A 15 -5.20 -3.78 -7.19
C GLN A 15 -4.56 -2.59 -6.50
N PHE A 16 -4.53 -2.64 -5.17
CA PHE A 16 -3.90 -1.63 -4.35
C PHE A 16 -2.39 -1.74 -4.56
N ASN A 17 -1.91 -0.97 -5.54
CA ASN A 17 -0.51 -0.88 -5.97
C ASN A 17 0.04 0.48 -5.52
N LEU A 18 1.38 0.64 -5.56
CA LEU A 18 2.04 1.90 -5.20
C LEU A 18 1.42 3.11 -5.94
N SER A 19 1.07 2.93 -7.22
CA SER A 19 0.48 3.97 -8.09
C SER A 19 -0.96 4.37 -7.77
N THR A 20 -1.66 3.61 -6.91
CA THR A 20 -3.03 3.91 -6.47
C THR A 20 -3.08 4.67 -5.15
N LEU A 21 -1.92 4.92 -4.53
CA LEU A 21 -1.82 5.65 -3.27
C LEU A 21 -2.08 7.13 -3.47
N SER A 22 -2.66 7.76 -2.43
CA SER A 22 -2.76 9.21 -2.36
C SER A 22 -1.36 9.82 -2.19
N SER A 23 -1.17 11.04 -2.71
CA SER A 23 0.08 11.80 -2.58
C SER A 23 0.56 11.91 -1.12
N LYS A 24 -0.38 11.96 -0.16
CA LYS A 24 -0.05 11.96 1.27
C LYS A 24 0.61 10.66 1.73
N GLN A 25 0.13 9.51 1.25
CA GLN A 25 0.69 8.21 1.60
C GLN A 25 2.06 8.00 0.94
N LEU A 26 2.22 8.44 -0.30
CA LEU A 26 3.53 8.44 -0.99
C LEU A 26 4.57 9.24 -0.20
N PHE A 27 4.23 10.49 0.16
CA PHE A 27 5.11 11.33 0.97
C PHE A 27 5.46 10.67 2.31
N LEU A 28 4.46 10.07 2.98
CA LEU A 28 4.72 9.32 4.21
C LEU A 28 5.69 8.17 3.98
N ILE A 29 5.50 7.37 2.93
CA ILE A 29 6.39 6.25 2.60
C ILE A 29 7.80 6.75 2.40
N GLU A 30 8.02 7.78 1.58
CA GLU A 30 9.36 8.32 1.34
C GLU A 30 10.03 8.85 2.63
N GLU A 31 9.25 9.44 3.54
CA GLU A 31 9.76 9.96 4.80
C GLU A 31 10.01 8.86 5.87
N THR A 32 9.14 7.86 5.92
CA THR A 32 9.19 6.80 6.95
C THR A 32 9.89 5.52 6.51
N TYR A 33 10.02 5.28 5.21
CA TYR A 33 10.81 4.18 4.66
C TYR A 33 12.28 4.20 5.12
N PRO A 34 13.04 5.31 5.02
CA PRO A 34 14.42 5.35 5.53
C PRO A 34 14.47 5.13 7.05
N LYS A 35 13.54 5.72 7.81
CA LYS A 35 13.41 5.51 9.26
C LYS A 35 13.16 4.04 9.60
N TRP A 36 12.32 3.36 8.81
CA TRP A 36 12.04 1.93 8.97
C TRP A 36 13.26 1.07 8.59
N LYS A 37 13.98 1.43 7.51
CA LYS A 37 15.21 0.74 7.08
C LYS A 37 16.33 0.88 8.11
N ASN A 38 16.45 2.04 8.76
CA ASN A 38 17.35 2.30 9.88
C ASN A 38 16.89 1.66 11.22
N ARG A 39 15.74 0.97 11.22
CA ARG A 39 15.09 0.40 12.42
C ARG A 39 14.71 1.44 13.49
N GLU A 40 14.54 2.70 13.12
CA GLU A 40 14.05 3.76 14.01
C GLU A 40 12.55 3.62 14.29
N ILE A 41 11.77 3.13 13.32
CA ILE A 41 10.35 2.83 13.49
C ILE A 41 10.05 1.35 13.25
N SER A 42 9.05 0.83 13.94
CA SER A 42 8.53 -0.52 13.71
C SER A 42 7.61 -0.56 12.49
N GLY A 43 7.60 -1.68 11.77
CA GLY A 43 6.67 -1.89 10.66
C GLY A 43 5.19 -1.73 11.08
N VAL A 44 4.86 -2.04 12.33
CA VAL A 44 3.53 -1.79 12.93
C VAL A 44 3.18 -0.30 12.92
N LYS A 45 4.09 0.55 13.41
CA LYS A 45 3.94 2.02 13.43
C LYS A 45 3.80 2.57 12.02
N PHE A 46 4.58 2.04 11.08
CA PHE A 46 4.53 2.42 9.67
C PHE A 46 3.17 2.06 9.04
N MET A 47 2.65 0.87 9.32
CA MET A 47 1.32 0.45 8.88
C MET A 47 0.20 1.32 9.48
N GLU A 48 0.29 1.66 10.77
CA GLU A 48 -0.67 2.54 11.43
C GLU A 48 -0.67 3.95 10.83
N LEU A 49 0.51 4.52 10.59
CA LEU A 49 0.66 5.86 9.99
C LEU A 49 0.07 5.95 8.58
N LEU A 50 0.16 4.86 7.82
CA LEU A 50 -0.42 4.76 6.49
C LEU A 50 -1.89 4.32 6.52
N GLU A 51 -2.41 3.88 7.67
CA GLU A 51 -3.74 3.26 7.82
C GLU A 51 -3.98 2.13 6.80
N LEU A 52 -2.93 1.38 6.46
CA LEU A 52 -2.97 0.32 5.45
C LEU A 52 -3.13 -1.07 6.07
N LYS A 53 -3.89 -1.93 5.39
CA LYS A 53 -3.92 -3.36 5.72
C LYS A 53 -2.56 -4.00 5.41
N LYS A 54 -2.14 -4.96 6.25
CA LYS A 54 -0.88 -5.71 6.11
C LYS A 54 -0.61 -6.21 4.67
N ASN A 55 -1.65 -6.74 4.00
CA ASN A 55 -1.51 -7.28 2.64
C ASN A 55 -1.13 -6.23 1.61
N THR A 56 -1.61 -4.99 1.81
CA THR A 56 -1.34 -3.85 0.94
C THR A 56 0.03 -3.27 1.24
N PHE A 57 0.37 -3.15 2.53
CA PHE A 57 1.66 -2.63 2.98
C PHE A 57 2.84 -3.39 2.36
N TYR A 58 2.90 -4.71 2.52
CA TYR A 58 4.02 -5.49 1.98
C TYR A 58 4.12 -5.45 0.45
N LYS A 59 2.98 -5.33 -0.25
CA LYS A 59 2.97 -5.16 -1.71
C LYS A 59 3.59 -3.83 -2.13
N ILE A 60 3.18 -2.75 -1.46
CA ILE A 60 3.67 -1.40 -1.74
C ILE A 60 5.17 -1.29 -1.46
N ILE A 61 5.64 -1.80 -0.32
CA ILE A 61 7.08 -1.77 0.01
C ILE A 61 7.88 -2.55 -1.03
N LYS A 62 7.39 -3.72 -1.45
CA LYS A 62 8.05 -4.52 -2.49
C LYS A 62 8.13 -3.78 -3.83
N GLU A 63 7.06 -3.10 -4.24
CA GLU A 63 7.08 -2.27 -5.45
C GLU A 63 8.02 -1.07 -5.30
N TYR A 64 7.96 -0.37 -4.17
CA TYR A 64 8.82 0.77 -3.87
C TYR A 64 10.31 0.39 -3.87
N GLU A 65 10.68 -0.74 -3.24
CA GLU A 65 12.03 -1.29 -3.32
C GLU A 65 12.45 -1.62 -4.76
N GLY A 66 11.51 -2.10 -5.59
CA GLY A 66 11.74 -2.33 -7.02
C GLY A 66 11.96 -1.05 -7.83
N THR A 67 11.38 0.09 -7.41
CA THR A 67 11.60 1.40 -8.06
C THR A 67 12.92 2.06 -7.70
N LEU A 68 13.54 1.64 -6.59
CA LEU A 68 14.83 2.16 -6.10
C LEU A 68 16.04 1.39 -6.66
N ASN A 69 15.80 0.34 -7.45
CA ASN A 69 16.83 -0.48 -8.11
C ASN A 69 17.04 -0.01 -9.55
#